data_AF-A0A6L2J9I1-F1
#
_entry.id   AF-A0A6L2J9I1-F1
#
_cell.length_a   1.000
_cell.length_b   1.000
_cell.length_c   1.000
_cell.angle_alpha   90.00
_cell.angle_beta   90.00
_cell.angle_gamma   90.00
#
_symmetry.space_group_name_H-M   'P 1'
#
loop_
_entity.id
_entity.type
_entity.pdbx_description
1 polymer ?
#
loop_
_entity_poly.entity_id
_entity_poly.type
_entity_poly.pdbx_seq_one_letter_code
_entity_poly.pdbx_strand_id
1 'polypeptide(L)'
;MPVTRQGANDAMTPESIQAMIDRAIQRKSTHTQEDASQNSGGGPRRPVQPARVCSYTDFMKCQPLNFMGTEGVVGLSHWVEKMKSVFYISSCYVKNQMKFAACTIYDAALTWLNSHVRTFGHDDAYAMTWETFKKRLTNKYCPKGEIKKLEIKLWNLKVKGNDVGDKYISGLPDNIHGNVMSTRPKTLDFSIELANDLMDQKLRTYAERQAENKRKLNNNNQDQQQLLKK
;
A
#
# COMPACT_ATOMS: atom_id res chain seq x y z
N MET A 1 -49.90 -20.72 36.28
CA MET A 1 -48.90 -19.73 35.82
C MET A 1 -47.89 -20.46 34.94
N PRO A 2 -47.67 -20.06 33.68
CA PRO A 2 -46.70 -20.73 32.83
C PRO A 2 -45.30 -20.15 33.11
N VAL A 3 -44.32 -21.02 33.36
CA VAL A 3 -42.91 -20.63 33.40
C VAL A 3 -42.30 -21.00 32.07
N THR A 4 -41.97 -19.98 31.30
CA THR A 4 -41.37 -20.03 29.97
C THR A 4 -39.98 -20.66 30.04
N ARG A 5 -39.77 -21.79 29.36
CA ARG A 5 -38.42 -22.34 29.09
C ARG A 5 -37.76 -21.46 28.02
N GLN A 6 -36.92 -20.53 28.44
CA GLN A 6 -36.00 -19.81 27.56
C GLN A 6 -34.64 -20.55 27.61
N GLY A 7 -34.50 -21.62 26.84
CA GLY A 7 -33.20 -22.21 26.55
C GLY A 7 -32.59 -21.44 25.38
N ALA A 8 -31.83 -20.39 25.67
CA ALA A 8 -30.99 -19.75 24.68
C ALA A 8 -29.95 -20.78 24.23
N ASN A 9 -29.93 -21.09 22.95
CA ASN A 9 -28.86 -21.86 22.35
C ASN A 9 -27.57 -21.04 22.53
N ASP A 10 -26.68 -21.50 23.40
CA ASP A 10 -25.31 -20.99 23.53
C ASP A 10 -24.54 -21.37 22.25
N ALA A 11 -24.87 -20.68 21.15
CA ALA A 11 -24.06 -20.70 19.96
C ALA A 11 -22.72 -20.06 20.33
N MET A 12 -21.64 -20.84 20.18
CA MET A 12 -20.28 -20.38 20.38
C MET A 12 -20.01 -19.21 19.43
N THR A 13 -20.07 -18.00 19.97
CA THR A 13 -19.89 -16.78 19.18
C THR A 13 -18.40 -16.61 18.85
N PRO A 14 -18.06 -16.01 17.69
CA PRO A 14 -16.67 -15.75 17.30
C PRO A 14 -15.87 -14.99 18.37
N GLU A 15 -16.54 -14.13 19.15
CA GLU A 15 -15.94 -13.38 20.26
C GLU A 15 -15.56 -14.30 21.42
N SER A 16 -16.33 -15.35 21.69
CA SER A 16 -16.00 -16.35 22.71
C SER A 16 -14.79 -17.19 22.29
N ILE A 17 -14.69 -17.53 21.00
CA ILE A 17 -13.53 -18.23 20.43
C ILE A 17 -12.28 -17.34 20.51
N GLN A 18 -12.41 -16.05 20.16
CA GLN A 18 -11.30 -15.12 20.22
C GLN A 18 -10.85 -14.86 21.67
N ALA A 19 -11.78 -14.73 22.60
CA ALA A 19 -11.48 -14.59 24.02
C ALA A 19 -10.78 -15.83 24.61
N MET A 20 -11.10 -17.03 24.10
CA MET A 20 -10.40 -18.26 24.47
C MET A 20 -8.98 -18.31 23.91
N ILE A 21 -8.78 -17.84 22.68
CA ILE A 21 -7.45 -17.72 22.05
C ILE A 21 -6.59 -16.72 22.83
N ASP A 22 -7.15 -15.56 23.19
CA ASP A 22 -6.42 -14.52 23.94
C ASP A 22 -6.09 -14.98 25.37
N ARG A 23 -7.00 -15.72 26.03
CA ARG A 23 -6.73 -16.38 27.32
C ARG A 23 -5.65 -17.45 27.24
N ALA A 24 -5.61 -18.20 26.14
CA ALA A 24 -4.59 -19.22 25.91
C ALA A 24 -3.21 -18.58 25.66
N ILE A 25 -3.18 -17.44 24.95
CA ILE A 25 -1.97 -16.64 24.73
C ILE A 25 -1.49 -16.02 26.06
N GLN A 26 -2.39 -15.48 26.88
CA GLN A 26 -2.03 -14.91 28.19
C GLN A 26 -1.54 -15.96 29.19
N ARG A 27 -2.16 -17.14 29.28
CA ARG A 27 -1.68 -18.25 30.13
C ARG A 27 -0.28 -18.74 29.75
N LYS A 28 0.12 -18.56 28.49
CA LYS A 28 1.48 -18.86 28.01
C LYS A 28 2.51 -17.80 28.39
N SER A 29 2.07 -16.60 28.78
CA SER A 29 2.94 -15.49 29.18
C SER A 29 3.06 -15.31 30.70
N THR A 30 2.14 -15.83 31.52
CA THR A 30 2.14 -15.60 32.98
C THR A 30 2.76 -16.71 33.83
N HIS A 31 3.26 -17.81 33.25
CA HIS A 31 3.94 -18.84 34.04
C HIS A 31 5.46 -18.59 34.15
N THR A 32 5.81 -17.48 34.80
CA THR A 32 7.08 -17.34 35.52
C THR A 32 6.87 -16.30 36.60
N GLN A 33 6.26 -16.72 37.71
CA GLN A 33 6.50 -16.10 39.00
C GLN A 33 6.48 -17.20 40.06
N GLU A 34 7.45 -17.08 40.96
CA GLU A 34 7.99 -18.07 41.89
C GLU A 34 6.93 -18.62 42.85
N ASP A 35 7.06 -19.91 43.22
CA ASP A 35 6.88 -20.34 44.60
C ASP A 35 7.47 -21.75 44.79
N ALA A 36 8.41 -21.84 45.73
CA ALA A 36 9.00 -23.09 46.18
C ALA A 36 8.05 -23.82 47.14
N SER A 37 7.69 -25.07 46.84
CA SER A 37 7.51 -26.11 47.87
C SER A 37 7.36 -27.50 47.23
N GLN A 38 7.90 -28.49 47.93
CA GLN A 38 8.06 -29.88 47.54
C GLN A 38 6.71 -30.64 47.55
N ASN A 39 6.49 -31.59 46.62
CA ASN A 39 6.40 -33.04 46.94
C ASN A 39 6.05 -33.89 45.69
N SER A 40 6.85 -34.95 45.50
CA SER A 40 6.65 -36.28 44.90
C SER A 40 5.62 -36.55 43.78
N GLY A 41 6.13 -37.25 42.76
CA GLY A 41 5.38 -38.35 42.11
C GLY A 41 4.89 -38.09 40.69
N GLY A 42 5.78 -38.17 39.71
CA GLY A 42 5.41 -38.28 38.30
C GLY A 42 6.64 -38.44 37.42
N GLY A 43 6.72 -39.54 36.67
CA GLY A 43 7.87 -39.88 35.82
C GLY A 43 8.27 -38.77 34.84
N PRO A 44 9.44 -38.88 34.18
CA PRO A 44 10.05 -37.76 33.45
C PRO A 44 9.13 -37.26 32.33
N ARG A 45 8.35 -36.22 32.60
CA ARG A 45 7.72 -35.43 31.53
C ARG A 45 8.88 -34.79 30.78
N ARG A 46 9.09 -35.20 29.52
CA ARG A 46 9.99 -34.50 28.61
C ARG A 46 9.63 -33.01 28.68
N PRO A 47 10.58 -32.11 29.00
CA PRO A 47 10.32 -30.69 28.89
C PRO A 47 9.85 -30.43 27.47
N VAL A 48 8.65 -29.85 27.32
CA VAL A 48 8.23 -29.28 26.05
C VAL A 48 9.28 -28.23 25.74
N GLN A 49 10.16 -28.53 24.78
CA GLN A 49 11.23 -27.64 24.38
C GLN A 49 10.59 -26.29 24.05
N PRO A 50 11.07 -25.18 24.64
CA PRO A 50 10.61 -23.85 24.27
C PRO A 50 10.69 -23.73 22.75
N ALA A 51 9.63 -23.21 22.12
CA ALA A 51 9.65 -22.93 20.69
C ALA A 51 10.93 -22.14 20.37
N ARG A 52 11.76 -22.68 19.49
CA ARG A 52 13.11 -22.18 19.23
C ARG A 52 13.01 -20.72 18.76
N VAL A 53 13.53 -19.79 19.57
CA VAL A 53 13.56 -18.37 19.22
C VAL A 53 14.61 -18.17 18.11
N CYS A 54 14.24 -17.47 17.04
CA CYS A 54 15.17 -17.11 15.97
C CYS A 54 16.39 -16.39 16.53
N SER A 55 17.55 -17.02 16.41
CA SER A 55 18.83 -16.37 16.66
C SER A 55 19.30 -15.59 15.43
N TYR A 56 20.28 -14.70 15.61
CA TYR A 56 20.96 -14.07 14.48
C TYR A 56 21.61 -15.10 13.55
N THR A 57 22.14 -16.19 14.11
CA THR A 57 22.73 -17.29 13.35
C THR A 57 21.69 -18.00 12.47
N ASP A 58 20.46 -18.20 12.95
CA ASP A 58 19.38 -18.79 12.15
C ASP A 58 18.97 -17.89 10.99
N PHE A 59 18.95 -16.58 11.23
CA PHE A 59 18.72 -15.57 10.19
C PHE A 59 19.82 -15.61 9.12
N MET A 60 21.09 -15.61 9.52
CA MET A 60 22.21 -15.62 8.56
C MET A 60 22.30 -16.92 7.75
N LYS A 61 21.89 -18.06 8.33
CA LYS A 61 21.79 -19.34 7.60
C LYS A 61 20.79 -19.29 6.43
N CYS A 62 19.81 -18.38 6.46
CA CYS A 62 18.85 -18.20 5.37
C CYS A 62 19.41 -17.37 4.21
N GLN A 63 20.67 -16.93 4.29
CA GLN A 63 21.38 -16.16 3.27
C GLN A 63 20.57 -14.93 2.82
N PRO A 64 20.42 -13.93 3.70
CA PRO A 64 19.73 -12.71 3.32
C PRO A 64 20.47 -12.00 2.18
N LEU A 65 19.70 -11.33 1.33
CA LEU A 65 20.26 -10.50 0.26
C LEU A 65 20.74 -9.17 0.84
N ASN A 66 21.81 -8.62 0.28
CA ASN A 66 22.32 -7.29 0.63
C ASN A 66 21.63 -6.20 -0.19
N PHE A 67 21.57 -4.98 0.35
CA PHE A 67 21.12 -3.79 -0.35
C PHE A 67 22.16 -2.68 -0.23
N MET A 68 22.72 -2.27 -1.37
CA MET A 68 23.80 -1.28 -1.45
C MET A 68 23.25 0.16 -1.53
N GLY A 69 22.01 0.32 -2.02
CA GLY A 69 21.34 1.61 -2.20
C GLY A 69 21.48 2.21 -3.60
N THR A 70 22.13 1.52 -4.53
CA THR A 70 22.35 1.96 -5.93
C THR A 70 21.48 1.20 -6.93
N GLU A 71 20.83 0.13 -6.50
CA GLU A 71 20.03 -0.79 -7.33
C GLU A 71 18.63 -0.22 -7.68
N GLY A 72 18.28 0.94 -7.13
CA GLY A 72 17.03 1.65 -7.37
C GLY A 72 15.78 0.91 -6.89
N VAL A 73 14.62 1.29 -7.44
CA VAL A 73 13.30 0.77 -7.03
C VAL A 73 13.20 -0.76 -7.15
N VAL A 74 13.84 -1.32 -8.19
CA VAL A 74 13.77 -2.76 -8.50
C VAL A 74 14.60 -3.54 -7.48
N GLY A 75 15.82 -3.08 -7.21
CA GLY A 75 16.68 -3.74 -6.22
C GLY A 75 16.13 -3.64 -4.80
N LEU A 76 15.59 -2.48 -4.41
CA LEU A 76 14.92 -2.35 -3.11
C LEU A 76 13.73 -3.30 -3.00
N SER A 77 12.90 -3.40 -4.05
CA SER A 77 11.75 -4.30 -4.07
C SER A 77 12.17 -5.76 -3.91
N HIS A 78 13.19 -6.20 -4.66
CA HIS A 78 13.73 -7.55 -4.56
C HIS A 78 14.24 -7.83 -3.13
N TRP A 79 15.04 -6.92 -2.58
CA TRP A 79 15.58 -7.05 -1.24
C TRP A 79 14.48 -7.14 -0.17
N VAL A 80 13.44 -6.29 -0.25
CA VAL A 80 12.30 -6.33 0.67
C VAL A 80 11.57 -7.68 0.62
N GLU A 81 11.29 -8.21 -0.57
CA GLU A 81 10.59 -9.49 -0.71
C GLU A 81 11.45 -10.66 -0.20
N LYS A 82 12.76 -10.68 -0.53
CA LYS A 82 13.68 -11.68 0.00
C LYS A 82 13.76 -11.61 1.53
N MET A 83 13.78 -10.41 2.10
CA MET A 83 13.86 -10.22 3.55
C MET A 83 12.60 -10.75 4.27
N LYS A 84 11.41 -10.54 3.70
CA LYS A 84 10.17 -11.14 4.22
C LYS A 84 10.26 -12.67 4.27
N SER A 85 10.74 -13.29 3.19
CA SER A 85 10.93 -14.75 3.16
C SER A 85 11.94 -15.22 4.20
N VAL A 86 13.06 -14.50 4.36
CA VAL A 86 14.07 -14.82 5.38
C VAL A 86 13.47 -14.74 6.78
N PHE A 87 12.72 -13.68 7.10
CA PHE A 87 12.06 -13.56 8.41
C PHE A 87 11.07 -14.69 8.67
N TYR A 88 10.32 -15.11 7.64
CA TYR A 88 9.39 -16.22 7.74
C TYR A 88 10.13 -17.54 8.01
N ILE A 89 11.13 -17.88 7.19
CA ILE A 89 11.87 -19.15 7.28
C ILE A 89 12.64 -19.24 8.60
N SER A 90 13.28 -18.14 9.02
CA SER A 90 14.06 -18.13 10.26
C SER A 90 13.19 -18.05 11.52
N SER A 91 11.87 -17.90 11.39
CA SER A 91 10.95 -17.58 12.50
C SER A 91 11.33 -16.30 13.25
N CYS A 92 11.76 -15.26 12.52
CA CYS A 92 12.23 -14.00 13.12
C CYS A 92 11.08 -13.22 13.77
N TYR A 93 11.17 -13.02 15.07
CA TYR A 93 10.23 -12.20 15.84
C TYR A 93 10.28 -10.75 15.36
N VAL A 94 9.11 -10.10 15.30
CA VAL A 94 8.95 -8.71 14.84
C VAL A 94 9.93 -7.76 15.53
N LYS A 95 10.18 -7.93 16.84
CA LYS A 95 11.12 -7.10 17.62
C LYS A 95 12.59 -7.19 17.17
N ASN A 96 12.98 -8.24 16.45
CA ASN A 96 14.35 -8.47 15.98
C ASN A 96 14.51 -8.17 14.47
N GLN A 97 13.41 -8.08 13.72
CA GLN A 97 13.44 -7.94 12.26
C GLN A 97 14.28 -6.75 11.81
N MET A 98 14.05 -5.56 12.38
CA MET A 98 14.82 -4.36 12.02
C MET A 98 16.31 -4.52 12.33
N LYS A 99 16.64 -5.01 13.54
CA LYS A 99 18.02 -5.25 13.97
C LYS A 99 18.74 -6.22 13.05
N PHE A 100 18.08 -7.28 12.61
CA PHE A 100 18.67 -8.28 11.72
C PHE A 100 18.76 -7.76 10.28
N ALA A 101 17.72 -7.13 9.74
CA ALA A 101 17.78 -6.54 8.40
C ALA A 101 18.88 -5.48 8.26
N ALA A 102 19.15 -4.70 9.31
CA ALA A 102 20.19 -3.68 9.30
C ALA A 102 21.59 -4.22 8.93
N CYS A 103 21.90 -5.49 9.26
CA CYS A 103 23.20 -6.08 8.91
C CYS A 103 23.37 -6.39 7.40
N THR A 104 22.31 -6.20 6.62
CA THR A 104 22.27 -6.47 5.18
C THR A 104 22.24 -5.18 4.35
N ILE A 105 22.33 -4.03 5.02
CA ILE A 105 22.38 -2.70 4.43
C ILE A 105 23.85 -2.30 4.31
N TYR A 106 24.29 -1.96 3.10
CA TYR A 106 25.69 -1.64 2.78
C TYR A 106 25.81 -0.28 2.05
N ASP A 107 27.03 0.21 1.90
CA ASP A 107 27.41 1.40 1.12
C ASP A 107 26.53 2.64 1.33
N ALA A 108 25.86 3.10 0.27
CA ALA A 108 25.04 4.32 0.30
C ALA A 108 23.84 4.13 1.23
N ALA A 109 23.26 2.93 1.26
CA ALA A 109 22.18 2.57 2.18
C ALA A 109 22.66 2.54 3.64
N LEU A 110 23.86 2.01 3.90
CA LEU A 110 24.44 1.98 5.24
C LEU A 110 24.77 3.40 5.74
N THR A 111 25.30 4.24 4.87
CA THR A 111 25.57 5.65 5.18
C THR A 111 24.29 6.37 5.58
N TRP A 112 23.20 6.14 4.85
CA TRP A 112 21.89 6.69 5.18
C TRP A 112 21.33 6.15 6.51
N LEU A 113 21.42 4.84 6.76
CA LEU A 113 20.99 4.23 8.02
C LEU A 113 21.77 4.78 9.21
N ASN A 114 23.08 4.95 9.08
CA ASN A 114 23.93 5.54 10.11
C ASN A 114 23.56 6.99 10.41
N SER A 115 23.22 7.78 9.38
CA SER A 115 22.66 9.12 9.59
C SER A 115 21.34 9.07 10.37
N HIS A 116 20.49 8.09 10.07
CA HIS A 116 19.23 7.91 10.77
C HIS A 116 19.44 7.57 12.25
N VAL A 117 20.35 6.64 12.55
CA VAL A 117 20.74 6.27 13.93
C VAL A 117 21.29 7.48 14.69
N ARG A 118 22.09 8.35 14.05
CA ARG A 118 22.58 9.59 14.70
C ARG A 118 21.47 10.57 15.02
N THR A 119 20.46 10.68 14.16
CA THR A 119 19.35 11.63 14.35
C THR A 119 18.37 11.18 15.42
N PHE A 120 18.01 9.89 15.42
CA PHE A 120 16.96 9.37 16.31
C PHE A 120 17.53 8.69 17.56
N GLY A 121 18.84 8.45 17.63
CA GLY A 121 19.44 7.65 18.69
C GLY A 121 19.40 6.16 18.39
N HIS A 122 20.31 5.41 19.00
CA HIS A 122 20.48 3.98 18.74
C HIS A 122 19.23 3.18 19.12
N ASP A 123 18.69 3.40 20.31
CA ASP A 123 17.56 2.61 20.80
C ASP A 123 16.30 2.85 19.98
N ASP A 124 15.95 4.11 19.68
CA ASP A 124 14.78 4.43 18.86
C ASP A 124 14.92 3.96 17.41
N ALA A 125 16.13 4.10 16.83
CA ALA A 125 16.37 3.68 15.45
C ALA A 125 16.25 2.15 15.27
N TYR A 126 16.69 1.36 16.25
CA TYR A 126 16.61 -0.11 16.20
C TYR A 126 15.34 -0.68 16.85
N ALA A 127 14.57 0.12 17.60
CA ALA A 127 13.26 -0.26 18.14
C ALA A 127 12.12 -0.08 17.12
N MET A 128 12.36 0.63 16.00
CA MET A 128 11.30 0.81 14.99
C MET A 128 10.86 -0.52 14.38
N THR A 129 9.59 -0.58 14.00
CA THR A 129 9.04 -1.76 13.32
C THR A 129 9.61 -1.89 11.91
N TRP A 130 9.64 -3.14 11.41
CA TRP A 130 10.01 -3.43 10.02
C TRP A 130 9.17 -2.64 9.01
N GLU A 131 7.87 -2.45 9.27
CA GLU A 131 6.98 -1.67 8.40
C GLU A 131 7.39 -0.19 8.33
N THR A 132 7.73 0.40 9.48
CA THR A 132 8.24 1.78 9.54
C THR A 132 9.55 1.90 8.78
N PHE A 133 10.46 0.95 8.95
CA PHE A 133 11.74 0.95 8.26
C PHE A 133 11.61 0.85 6.74
N LYS A 134 10.82 -0.12 6.25
CA LYS A 134 10.50 -0.26 4.81
C LYS A 134 9.95 1.04 4.24
N LYS A 135 9.00 1.68 4.93
CA LYS A 135 8.42 2.96 4.48
C LYS A 135 9.49 4.05 4.34
N ARG A 136 10.43 4.13 5.29
CA ARG A 136 11.55 5.10 5.22
C ARG A 136 12.50 4.79 4.07
N LEU A 137 12.86 3.53 3.86
CA LEU A 137 13.67 3.10 2.71
C LEU A 137 12.99 3.44 1.38
N THR A 138 11.71 3.11 1.23
CA THR A 138 10.94 3.44 0.02
C THR A 138 10.89 4.94 -0.22
N ASN A 139 10.69 5.76 0.82
CA ASN A 139 10.70 7.22 0.65
C ASN A 139 12.06 7.75 0.18
N LYS A 140 13.17 7.12 0.59
CA LYS A 140 14.53 7.54 0.25
C LYS A 140 14.97 7.05 -1.14
N TYR A 141 14.70 5.79 -1.46
CA TYR A 141 15.23 5.10 -2.64
C TYR A 141 14.20 4.86 -3.76
N CYS A 142 12.93 5.16 -3.51
CA CYS A 142 11.87 5.12 -4.51
C CYS A 142 11.20 6.51 -4.65
N PRO A 143 11.96 7.54 -5.08
CA PRO A 143 11.41 8.88 -5.20
C PRO A 143 10.22 8.87 -6.16
N LYS A 144 9.13 9.56 -5.77
CA LYS A 144 7.87 9.62 -6.55
C LYS A 144 8.10 10.02 -8.02
N GLY A 145 9.12 10.83 -8.31
CA GLY A 145 9.48 11.22 -9.67
C GLY A 145 9.95 10.04 -10.53
N GLU A 146 10.73 9.12 -9.97
CA GLU A 146 11.19 7.92 -10.69
C GLU A 146 10.06 6.92 -10.91
N ILE A 147 9.20 6.74 -9.90
CA ILE A 147 7.99 5.90 -10.06
C ILE A 147 7.13 6.46 -11.19
N LYS A 148 6.84 7.76 -11.20
CA LYS A 148 6.09 8.41 -12.30
C LYS A 148 6.78 8.23 -13.65
N LYS A 149 8.12 8.31 -13.71
CA LYS A 149 8.89 8.08 -14.94
C LYS A 149 8.74 6.65 -15.44
N LEU A 150 8.78 5.66 -14.55
CA LEU A 150 8.56 4.26 -14.87
C LEU A 150 7.11 3.99 -15.30
N GLU A 151 6.12 4.60 -14.63
CA GLU A 151 4.71 4.52 -15.02
C GLU A 151 4.48 5.06 -16.45
N ILE A 152 5.09 6.20 -16.79
CA ILE A 152 5.04 6.78 -18.14
C ILE A 152 5.69 5.84 -19.15
N LYS A 153 6.90 5.32 -18.86
CA LYS A 153 7.60 4.38 -19.75
C LYS A 153 6.78 3.10 -19.98
N LEU A 154 6.24 2.51 -18.92
CA LEU A 154 5.42 1.31 -18.99
C LEU A 154 4.15 1.56 -19.80
N TRP A 155 3.50 2.70 -19.59
CA TRP A 155 2.34 3.09 -20.38
C TRP A 155 2.69 3.27 -21.86
N ASN A 156 3.76 3.99 -22.20
CA ASN A 156 4.24 4.15 -23.58
C ASN A 156 4.54 2.81 -24.25
N LEU A 157 5.12 1.84 -23.52
CA LEU A 157 5.38 0.50 -24.04
C LEU A 157 4.09 -0.29 -24.28
N LYS A 158 3.11 -0.18 -23.38
CA LYS A 158 1.82 -0.86 -23.48
C LYS A 158 0.96 -0.30 -24.62
N VAL A 159 1.00 1.01 -24.81
CA VAL A 159 0.36 1.77 -25.90
C VAL A 159 0.99 1.33 -27.23
N LYS A 160 2.31 1.43 -27.38
CA LYS A 160 3.04 0.94 -28.58
C LYS A 160 2.89 -0.55 -28.88
N GLY A 161 2.62 -1.38 -27.87
CA GLY A 161 2.34 -2.81 -28.05
C GLY A 161 0.92 -3.11 -28.52
N ASN A 162 0.02 -2.12 -28.52
CA ASN A 162 -1.38 -2.26 -28.86
C ASN A 162 -1.68 -1.41 -30.11
N ASP A 163 -1.24 -1.89 -31.28
CA ASP A 163 -1.30 -1.22 -32.60
C ASP A 163 -2.67 -0.57 -32.91
N VAL A 164 -3.76 -1.17 -32.43
CA VAL A 164 -5.12 -0.65 -32.63
C VAL A 164 -5.41 0.61 -31.81
N GLY A 165 -4.94 0.66 -30.56
CA GLY A 165 -5.11 1.82 -29.66
C GLY A 165 -4.31 3.03 -30.15
N ASP A 166 -3.08 2.78 -30.59
CA ASP A 166 -2.18 3.83 -31.08
C ASP A 166 -2.67 4.44 -32.38
N LYS A 167 -3.12 3.61 -33.33
CA LYS A 167 -3.74 4.09 -34.58
C LYS A 167 -4.96 4.94 -34.30
N TYR A 168 -5.85 4.49 -33.41
CA TYR A 168 -7.03 5.27 -33.05
C TYR A 168 -6.67 6.61 -32.41
N ILE A 169 -5.80 6.60 -31.40
CA ILE A 169 -5.42 7.84 -30.70
C ILE A 169 -4.67 8.79 -31.64
N SER A 170 -3.76 8.30 -32.48
CA SER A 170 -3.04 9.12 -33.46
C SER A 170 -3.94 9.72 -34.56
N GLY A 171 -5.11 9.13 -34.80
CA GLY A 171 -6.13 9.64 -35.72
C GLY A 171 -7.11 10.64 -35.09
N LEU A 172 -7.01 10.92 -33.79
CA LEU A 172 -7.90 11.87 -33.12
C LEU A 172 -7.59 13.31 -33.54
N PRO A 173 -8.61 14.18 -33.68
CA PRO A 173 -8.40 15.60 -33.91
C PRO A 173 -7.59 16.27 -32.78
N ASP A 174 -6.68 17.20 -33.14
CA ASP A 174 -5.77 17.89 -32.22
C ASP A 174 -6.47 18.50 -30.98
N ASN A 175 -7.70 18.97 -31.17
CA ASN A 175 -8.48 19.64 -30.16
C ASN A 175 -8.98 18.71 -29.02
N ILE A 176 -8.88 17.39 -29.17
CA ILE A 176 -9.20 16.38 -28.15
C ILE A 176 -8.03 15.43 -27.88
N HIS A 177 -7.10 15.29 -28.83
CA HIS A 177 -5.94 14.41 -28.73
C HIS A 177 -5.15 14.63 -27.42
N GLY A 178 -4.80 15.88 -27.11
CA GLY A 178 -4.04 16.20 -25.89
C GLY A 178 -4.78 15.83 -24.60
N ASN A 179 -6.10 15.96 -24.59
CA ASN A 179 -6.94 15.63 -23.43
C ASN A 179 -7.05 14.11 -23.26
N VAL A 180 -7.28 13.38 -24.35
CA VAL A 180 -7.32 11.90 -24.34
C VAL A 180 -5.98 11.33 -23.91
N MET A 181 -4.85 11.88 -24.39
CA MET A 181 -3.54 11.40 -23.95
C MET A 181 -3.22 11.73 -22.49
N SER A 182 -3.76 12.83 -21.96
CA SER A 182 -3.53 13.23 -20.57
C SER A 182 -4.18 12.27 -19.56
N THR A 183 -5.28 11.61 -19.92
CA THR A 183 -5.96 10.62 -19.06
C THR A 183 -5.29 9.25 -19.07
N ARG A 184 -4.32 9.03 -19.98
CA ARG A 184 -3.54 7.78 -20.12
C ARG A 184 -4.44 6.55 -20.22
N PRO A 185 -5.25 6.45 -21.29
CA PRO A 185 -6.17 5.34 -21.45
C PRO A 185 -5.42 4.00 -21.46
N LYS A 186 -6.03 2.99 -20.83
CA LYS A 186 -5.44 1.64 -20.67
C LYS A 186 -5.90 0.65 -21.75
N THR A 187 -7.00 0.96 -22.44
CA THR A 187 -7.65 0.12 -23.47
C THR A 187 -8.17 1.01 -24.60
N LEU A 188 -8.39 0.39 -25.77
CA LEU A 188 -9.02 1.07 -26.92
C LEU A 188 -10.45 1.54 -26.55
N ASP A 189 -11.25 0.68 -25.94
CA ASP A 189 -12.63 1.00 -25.57
C ASP A 189 -12.71 2.23 -24.66
N PHE A 190 -11.83 2.31 -23.67
CA PHE A 190 -11.74 3.46 -22.78
C PHE A 190 -11.26 4.73 -23.51
N SER A 191 -10.43 4.58 -24.55
CA SER A 191 -10.03 5.72 -25.40
C SER A 191 -11.19 6.23 -26.25
N ILE A 192 -12.01 5.32 -26.79
CA ILE A 192 -13.21 5.63 -27.59
C ILE A 192 -14.25 6.33 -26.71
N GLU A 193 -14.54 5.77 -25.53
CA GLU A 193 -15.47 6.33 -24.55
C GLU A 193 -15.07 7.76 -24.19
N LEU A 194 -13.80 7.98 -23.83
CA LEU A 194 -13.31 9.30 -23.47
C LEU A 194 -13.36 10.31 -24.63
N ALA A 195 -13.03 9.88 -25.86
CA ALA A 195 -13.12 10.75 -27.03
C ALA A 195 -14.57 11.18 -27.28
N ASN A 196 -15.53 10.26 -27.14
CA ASN A 196 -16.95 10.54 -27.27
C ASN A 196 -17.43 11.50 -26.17
N ASP A 197 -17.07 11.26 -24.92
CA ASP A 197 -17.43 12.14 -23.80
C ASP A 197 -16.91 13.56 -23.99
N LEU A 198 -15.68 13.71 -24.48
CA LEU A 198 -15.08 15.01 -24.77
C LEU A 198 -15.77 15.73 -25.93
N MET A 199 -16.17 14.99 -26.98
CA MET A 199 -16.95 15.55 -28.09
C MET A 199 -18.34 15.99 -27.63
N ASP A 200 -19.04 15.16 -26.87
CA ASP A 200 -20.35 15.45 -26.31
C ASP A 200 -20.31 16.63 -25.35
N GLN A 201 -19.29 16.70 -24.49
CA GLN A 201 -19.09 17.84 -23.60
C GLN A 201 -18.93 19.14 -24.39
N LYS A 202 -18.14 19.15 -25.47
CA LYS A 202 -17.99 20.33 -26.33
C LYS A 202 -19.28 20.71 -27.05
N LEU A 203 -20.02 19.73 -27.56
CA LEU A 203 -21.33 19.93 -28.19
C LEU A 203 -22.32 20.58 -27.20
N ARG A 204 -22.38 20.05 -25.96
CA ARG A 204 -23.19 20.62 -24.88
C ARG A 204 -22.78 22.06 -24.56
N THR A 205 -21.48 22.33 -24.37
CA THR A 205 -20.98 23.69 -24.10
C THR A 205 -21.29 24.67 -25.25
N TYR A 206 -21.21 24.22 -26.51
CA TYR A 206 -21.55 25.06 -27.65
C TYR A 206 -23.05 25.40 -27.68
N ALA A 207 -23.91 24.41 -27.46
CA ALA A 207 -25.36 24.61 -27.41
C ALA A 207 -25.78 25.58 -26.29
N GLU A 208 -25.15 25.46 -25.11
CA GLU A 208 -25.38 26.35 -23.98
C GLU A 208 -24.99 27.80 -24.31
N ARG A 209 -23.81 28.03 -24.90
CA ARG A 209 -23.37 29.37 -25.31
C ARG A 209 -24.30 29.99 -26.35
N GLN A 210 -24.82 29.19 -27.29
CA GLN A 210 -25.79 29.65 -28.28
C GLN A 210 -27.12 30.04 -27.63
N ALA A 211 -27.61 29.26 -26.67
CA ALA A 211 -28.83 29.58 -25.94
C ALA A 211 -28.67 30.86 -25.10
N GLU A 212 -27.53 31.01 -24.41
CA GLU A 212 -27.17 32.20 -23.63
C GLU A 212 -27.14 33.47 -24.51
N ASN A 213 -26.50 33.40 -25.68
CA ASN A 213 -26.42 34.53 -26.61
C ASN A 213 -27.80 34.90 -27.18
N LYS A 214 -28.66 33.93 -27.48
CA LYS A 214 -30.05 34.19 -27.89
C LYS A 214 -30.86 34.88 -26.80
N ARG A 215 -30.73 34.45 -25.54
CA ARG A 215 -31.38 35.12 -24.40
C ARG A 215 -30.92 36.58 -24.26
N LYS A 216 -29.62 36.84 -24.38
CA LYS A 216 -29.05 38.19 -24.32
C LYS A 216 -29.56 39.08 -25.46
N LEU A 217 -29.66 38.55 -26.68
CA LEU A 217 -30.20 39.30 -27.83
C LEU A 217 -31.69 39.68 -27.61
N ASN A 218 -32.50 38.73 -27.12
CA ASN A 218 -33.92 38.99 -26.86
C ASN A 218 -34.13 40.04 -25.77
N ASN A 219 -33.36 39.97 -24.68
CA ASN A 219 -33.44 40.96 -23.60
C ASN A 219 -33.09 42.37 -24.11
N ASN A 220 -32.00 42.50 -24.87
CA ASN A 220 -31.58 43.80 -25.43
C ASN A 220 -32.63 44.40 -26.37
N ASN A 221 -33.30 43.59 -27.20
CA ASN A 221 -34.35 44.06 -28.10
C ASN A 221 -35.60 44.52 -27.33
N GLN A 222 -35.94 43.84 -26.24
CA GLN A 222 -37.09 44.18 -25.41
C GLN A 222 -36.86 45.49 -24.64
N ASP A 223 -35.64 45.73 -24.17
CA ASP A 223 -35.25 46.98 -23.51
C ASP A 223 -35.28 48.17 -24.48
N GLN A 224 -34.81 48.00 -25.72
CA GLN A 224 -34.91 49.05 -26.75
C GLN A 224 -36.35 49.40 -27.12
N GLN A 225 -37.24 48.41 -27.24
CA GLN A 225 -38.66 48.66 -27.52
C GLN A 225 -39.40 49.37 -26.40
N GLN A 226 -38.98 49.21 -25.14
CA GLN A 226 -39.55 49.96 -24.01
C GLN A 226 -39.03 51.41 -23.95
N LEU A 227 -37.77 51.66 -24.33
CA LEU A 227 -37.19 53.00 -24.40
C LEU A 227 -37.80 53.86 -25.52
N LEU A 228 -38.22 53.27 -26.64
CA LEU A 228 -38.87 53.97 -27.77
C LEU A 228 -40.37 54.30 -27.53
N LYS A 229 -40.97 53.80 -26.45
CA LYS A 229 -42.39 54.01 -26.11
C LYS A 229 -42.62 55.05 -25.00
N LYS A 230 -41.58 55.81 -24.64
CA LYS A 230 -41.62 56.95 -23.72
C LYS A 230 -41.39 58.23 -24.49
#